data_AF-A0A507CB35-F1
#
_entry.id   AF-A0A507CB35-F1
#
_cell.length_a   1.000
_cell.length_b   1.000
_cell.length_c   1.000
_cell.angle_alpha   90.00
_cell.angle_beta   90.00
_cell.angle_gamma   90.00
#
_symmetry.space_group_name_H-M   'P 1'
#
loop_
_entity.id
_entity.type
_entity.pdbx_description
1 polymer ?
#
loop_
_entity_poly.entity_id
_entity_poly.type
_entity_poly.pdbx_seq_one_letter_code
_entity_poly.pdbx_strand_id
1 'polypeptide(L)'
;MSSIDADTRTSIMVAGFVGLVGVIGYMAYKNTHGAEQKKPEVDSLYKRIGGEPAVDATVEKFYDLVIADPLLQPFFKNTNMKRQRGMQKAFFNHVLGGKPYNGKNMKEAHAKMGLKDEHFDAVARHLKEAMESLNVPTSLINEVLAVAETTRNDVLGRY
;
A
#
# COMPACT_ATOMS: atom_id res chain seq x y z
N MET A 1 -35.01 27.28 37.87
CA MET A 1 -34.05 27.62 36.80
C MET A 1 -32.70 27.06 37.19
N SER A 2 -32.03 26.35 36.26
CA SER A 2 -30.63 25.85 36.28
C SER A 2 -30.35 24.61 37.15
N SER A 3 -30.10 23.40 36.61
CA SER A 3 -29.02 22.89 35.70
C SER A 3 -27.78 22.47 36.52
N ILE A 4 -27.61 21.16 36.79
CA ILE A 4 -26.84 20.13 36.04
C ILE A 4 -25.33 20.20 36.28
N ASP A 5 -24.81 19.02 36.67
CA ASP A 5 -23.49 18.66 37.16
C ASP A 5 -22.35 18.57 36.11
N ALA A 6 -21.15 18.49 36.69
CA ALA A 6 -19.93 17.78 36.27
C ALA A 6 -19.04 18.39 35.16
N ASP A 7 -17.73 18.55 35.43
CA ASP A 7 -16.70 17.60 34.92
C ASP A 7 -15.24 17.96 35.33
N THR A 8 -14.47 16.87 35.48
CA THR A 8 -13.04 16.58 35.29
C THR A 8 -11.91 17.63 35.48
N ARG A 9 -10.91 17.22 36.27
CA ARG A 9 -9.57 17.83 36.36
C ARG A 9 -8.55 17.00 35.58
N THR A 10 -8.08 17.55 34.47
CA THR A 10 -6.96 17.05 33.65
C THR A 10 -5.61 17.40 34.31
N SER A 11 -4.76 16.41 34.55
CA SER A 11 -3.34 16.62 34.88
C SER A 11 -2.50 16.60 33.61
N ILE A 12 -1.71 17.65 33.46
CA ILE A 12 -0.75 17.94 32.40
C ILE A 12 0.60 17.30 32.78
N MET A 13 1.25 16.62 31.83
CA MET A 13 2.71 16.51 31.82
C MET A 13 3.25 16.80 30.42
N VAL A 14 4.22 17.71 30.39
CA VAL A 14 4.86 18.35 29.25
C VAL A 14 6.23 17.71 29.03
N ALA A 15 6.56 17.39 27.78
CA ALA A 15 7.89 17.44 27.16
C ALA A 15 7.70 17.12 25.67
N GLY A 16 8.14 17.86 24.67
CA GLY A 16 9.04 18.99 24.57
C GLY A 16 9.68 18.90 23.19
N PHE A 17 9.25 19.71 22.22
CA PHE A 17 10.09 20.14 21.10
C PHE A 17 9.48 21.38 20.44
N VAL A 18 10.22 22.49 20.53
CA VAL A 18 9.85 23.82 20.05
C VAL A 18 10.24 23.94 18.58
N GLY A 19 9.25 24.22 17.74
CA GLY A 19 9.42 24.74 16.38
C GLY A 19 8.55 25.99 16.25
N LEU A 20 9.22 27.14 16.16
CA LEU A 20 8.71 28.48 16.41
C LEU A 20 8.05 29.09 15.17
N VAL A 21 6.71 29.09 15.08
CA VAL A 21 5.89 30.12 14.39
C VAL A 21 4.46 30.12 14.98
N GLY A 22 3.99 31.27 15.50
CA GLY A 22 2.55 31.58 15.52
C GLY A 22 1.79 31.62 16.86
N VAL A 23 2.34 32.14 17.96
CA VAL A 23 1.56 32.39 19.21
C VAL A 23 0.44 33.44 19.04
N ILE A 24 0.38 34.15 17.92
CA ILE A 24 -0.71 35.11 17.61
C ILE A 24 -1.96 34.41 17.02
N GLY A 25 -1.85 33.18 16.49
CA GLY A 25 -2.99 32.47 15.90
C GLY A 25 -3.91 31.75 16.90
N TYR A 26 -3.41 31.42 18.10
CA TYR A 26 -4.12 30.52 19.02
C TYR A 26 -5.34 31.15 19.72
N MET A 27 -5.40 32.48 19.85
CA MET A 27 -6.53 33.18 20.49
C MET A 27 -7.67 33.55 19.52
N ALA A 28 -7.43 33.55 18.20
CA ALA A 28 -8.48 33.77 17.20
C ALA A 28 -9.18 32.46 16.76
N TYR A 29 -8.56 31.30 17.02
CA TYR A 29 -9.07 29.99 16.59
C TYR A 29 -10.29 29.49 17.38
N LYS A 30 -10.50 29.96 18.62
CA LYS A 30 -11.48 29.35 19.54
C LYS A 30 -12.90 29.91 19.49
N ASN A 31 -13.22 30.88 18.61
CA ASN A 31 -14.51 31.57 18.68
C ASN A 31 -15.36 31.58 17.42
N THR A 32 -14.97 30.86 16.36
CA THR A 32 -15.87 30.61 15.23
C THR A 32 -15.62 29.20 14.70
N HIS A 33 -16.69 28.44 14.47
CA HIS A 33 -16.76 27.12 13.83
C HIS A 33 -16.66 25.89 14.74
N GLY A 34 -17.81 25.53 15.32
CA GLY A 34 -18.18 24.13 15.55
C GLY A 34 -18.43 23.42 14.21
N ALA A 35 -17.35 23.17 13.46
CA ALA A 35 -17.35 22.25 12.34
C ALA A 35 -16.54 21.02 12.76
N GLU A 36 -17.16 19.84 12.64
CA GLU A 36 -16.52 18.55 12.83
C GLU A 36 -15.25 18.49 11.96
N GLN A 37 -14.08 18.53 12.60
CA GLN A 37 -12.80 18.43 11.90
C GLN A 37 -12.65 17.03 11.33
N LYS A 38 -13.02 16.85 10.06
CA LYS A 38 -12.68 15.64 9.30
C LYS A 38 -11.15 15.58 9.22
N LYS A 39 -10.54 14.69 10.02
CA LYS A 39 -9.10 14.35 9.98
C LYS A 39 -8.68 14.18 8.52
N PRO A 40 -7.56 14.75 8.05
CA PRO A 40 -7.17 14.62 6.65
C PRO A 40 -7.06 13.12 6.32
N GLU A 41 -7.96 12.63 5.47
CA GLU A 41 -7.83 11.30 4.87
C GLU A 41 -6.59 11.38 3.98
N VAL A 42 -5.49 10.79 4.44
CA VAL A 42 -4.35 10.53 3.56
C VAL A 42 -4.86 9.60 2.47
N ASP A 43 -4.87 10.06 1.22
CA ASP A 43 -5.31 9.23 0.11
C ASP A 43 -4.51 7.92 0.08
N SER A 44 -5.21 6.79 -0.12
CA SER A 44 -4.57 5.49 -0.17
C SER A 44 -3.52 5.43 -1.28
N LEU A 45 -2.50 4.59 -1.11
CA LEU A 45 -1.48 4.40 -2.14
C LEU A 45 -2.11 4.04 -3.50
N TYR A 46 -3.19 3.25 -3.48
CA TYR A 46 -4.03 2.95 -4.63
C TYR A 46 -4.51 4.20 -5.37
N LYS A 47 -5.09 5.18 -4.67
CA LYS A 47 -5.51 6.44 -5.29
C LYS A 47 -4.31 7.24 -5.80
N ARG A 48 -3.24 7.30 -5.01
CA ARG A 48 -2.03 8.09 -5.32
C ARG A 48 -1.30 7.60 -6.57
N ILE A 49 -1.31 6.30 -6.86
CA ILE A 49 -0.71 5.76 -8.09
C ILE A 49 -1.60 5.94 -9.34
N GLY A 50 -2.86 6.38 -9.18
CA GLY A 50 -3.81 6.56 -10.28
C GLY A 50 -4.97 5.55 -10.32
N GLY A 51 -5.17 4.76 -9.26
CA GLY A 51 -6.31 3.86 -9.10
C GLY A 51 -6.33 2.68 -10.09
N GLU A 52 -7.53 2.26 -10.46
CA GLU A 52 -7.75 1.05 -11.28
C GLU A 52 -7.00 1.08 -12.61
N PRO A 53 -7.01 2.17 -13.41
CA PRO A 53 -6.29 2.21 -14.68
C PRO A 53 -4.79 2.00 -14.52
N ALA A 54 -4.19 2.58 -13.47
CA ALA A 54 -2.77 2.45 -13.20
C ALA A 54 -2.40 1.03 -12.73
N VAL A 55 -3.22 0.43 -11.86
CA VAL A 55 -3.06 -0.97 -11.43
C VAL A 55 -3.16 -1.90 -12.64
N ASP A 56 -4.15 -1.67 -13.50
CA ASP A 56 -4.37 -2.50 -14.68
C ASP A 56 -3.18 -2.45 -15.63
N ALA A 57 -2.74 -1.25 -16.01
CA ALA A 57 -1.59 -1.07 -16.88
C ALA A 57 -0.31 -1.67 -16.26
N THR A 58 -0.11 -1.48 -14.95
CA THR A 58 1.04 -2.04 -14.22
C THR A 58 1.03 -3.56 -14.28
N VAL A 59 -0.11 -4.20 -14.01
CA VAL A 59 -0.19 -5.67 -14.00
C VAL A 59 -0.01 -6.26 -15.40
N GLU A 60 -0.56 -5.64 -16.45
CA GLU A 60 -0.34 -6.09 -17.82
C GLU A 60 1.16 -6.06 -18.16
N LYS A 61 1.80 -4.90 -17.96
CA LYS A 61 3.24 -4.73 -18.25
C LYS A 61 4.13 -5.63 -17.38
N PHE A 62 3.80 -5.76 -16.10
CA PHE A 62 4.50 -6.62 -15.16
C PHE A 62 4.52 -8.08 -15.63
N TYR A 63 3.39 -8.62 -16.07
CA TYR A 63 3.36 -10.00 -16.52
C TYR A 63 4.03 -10.21 -17.88
N ASP A 64 4.05 -9.21 -18.76
CA ASP A 64 4.82 -9.30 -20.00
C ASP A 64 6.32 -9.45 -19.72
N LEU A 65 6.83 -8.75 -18.71
CA LEU A 65 8.22 -8.87 -18.25
C LEU A 65 8.48 -10.21 -17.54
N VAL A 66 7.59 -10.63 -16.63
CA VAL A 66 7.74 -11.87 -15.85
C VAL A 66 7.74 -13.11 -16.75
N ILE A 67 6.85 -13.20 -17.73
CA ILE A 67 6.79 -14.38 -18.61
C ILE A 67 7.92 -14.40 -19.65
N ALA A 68 8.58 -13.27 -19.87
CA ALA A 68 9.77 -13.17 -20.72
C ALA A 68 11.07 -13.49 -19.97
N ASP A 69 11.07 -13.45 -18.63
CA ASP A 69 12.26 -13.74 -17.83
C ASP A 69 12.52 -15.26 -17.72
N PRO A 70 13.65 -15.79 -18.22
CA PRO A 70 13.98 -17.21 -18.14
C PRO A 70 14.02 -17.79 -16.71
N LEU A 71 14.29 -16.96 -15.70
CA LEU A 71 14.29 -17.36 -14.29
C LEU A 71 12.86 -17.62 -13.77
N LEU A 72 11.87 -16.87 -14.28
CA LEU A 72 10.50 -16.91 -13.78
C LEU A 72 9.54 -17.70 -14.68
N GLN A 73 9.76 -17.67 -15.99
CA GLN A 73 8.93 -18.31 -17.00
C GLN A 73 8.57 -19.78 -16.69
N PRO A 74 9.49 -20.62 -16.15
CA PRO A 74 9.14 -22.01 -15.80
C PRO A 74 7.98 -22.15 -14.82
N PHE A 75 7.80 -21.21 -13.89
CA PHE A 75 6.72 -21.25 -12.89
C PHE A 75 5.34 -20.95 -13.49
N PHE A 76 5.28 -20.40 -14.71
CA PHE A 76 4.04 -19.96 -15.36
C PHE A 76 3.62 -20.82 -16.57
N LYS A 77 4.39 -21.85 -16.94
CA LYS A 77 4.14 -22.68 -18.15
C LYS A 77 2.74 -23.28 -18.24
N ASN A 78 2.14 -23.65 -17.11
CA ASN A 78 0.81 -24.25 -17.04
C ASN A 78 -0.24 -23.32 -16.39
N THR A 79 0.06 -22.03 -16.32
CA THR A 79 -0.78 -21.04 -15.64
C THR A 79 -1.74 -20.39 -16.64
N ASN A 80 -3.02 -20.32 -16.30
CA ASN A 80 -3.96 -19.49 -17.04
C ASN A 80 -3.64 -18.01 -16.79
N MET A 81 -2.90 -17.40 -17.71
CA MET A 81 -2.39 -16.04 -17.53
C MET A 81 -3.46 -14.96 -17.51
N LYS A 82 -4.63 -15.19 -18.12
CA LYS A 82 -5.77 -14.27 -18.01
C LYS A 82 -6.30 -14.25 -16.58
N ARG A 83 -6.48 -15.44 -15.98
CA ARG A 83 -6.87 -15.58 -14.57
C ARG A 83 -5.81 -15.01 -13.63
N GLN A 84 -4.53 -15.29 -13.90
CA GLN A 84 -3.43 -14.82 -13.07
C GLN A 84 -3.35 -13.29 -13.03
N ARG A 85 -3.43 -12.62 -14.18
CA ARG A 85 -3.50 -11.16 -14.26
C ARG A 85 -4.68 -10.59 -13.48
N GLY A 86 -5.87 -11.17 -13.63
CA GLY A 86 -7.06 -10.76 -12.87
C GLY A 86 -6.89 -10.90 -11.35
N MET A 87 -6.27 -12.01 -10.90
CA MET A 87 -5.97 -12.22 -9.48
C MET A 87 -4.94 -11.21 -8.95
N GLN A 88 -3.89 -10.90 -9.72
CA GLN A 88 -2.88 -9.92 -9.33
C GLN A 88 -3.46 -8.51 -9.23
N LYS A 89 -4.33 -8.10 -10.16
CA LYS A 89 -5.05 -6.82 -10.11
C LYS A 89 -5.87 -6.69 -8.83
N ALA A 90 -6.64 -7.73 -8.49
CA ALA A 90 -7.42 -7.76 -7.26
C ALA A 90 -6.53 -7.70 -6.01
N PHE A 91 -5.39 -8.39 -6.01
CA PHE A 91 -4.44 -8.35 -4.91
C PHE A 91 -3.81 -6.96 -4.74
N PHE A 92 -3.32 -6.33 -5.81
CA PHE A 92 -2.78 -4.96 -5.78
C PHE A 92 -3.83 -3.93 -5.37
N ASN A 93 -5.06 -4.06 -5.83
CA ASN A 93 -6.15 -3.21 -5.35
C ASN A 93 -6.26 -3.30 -3.81
N HIS A 94 -6.23 -4.51 -3.25
CA HIS A 94 -6.29 -4.70 -1.80
C HIS A 94 -5.10 -4.15 -1.04
N VAL A 95 -3.88 -4.57 -1.38
CA VAL A 95 -2.69 -4.24 -0.59
C VAL A 95 -2.29 -2.76 -0.69
N LEU A 96 -2.75 -2.06 -1.72
CA LEU A 96 -2.54 -0.61 -1.87
C LEU A 96 -3.64 0.22 -1.17
N GLY A 97 -4.53 -0.42 -0.41
CA GLY A 97 -5.57 0.25 0.38
C GLY A 97 -6.89 0.47 -0.36
N GLY A 98 -7.20 -0.40 -1.33
CA GLY A 98 -8.47 -0.45 -2.03
C GLY A 98 -9.38 -1.59 -1.51
N LYS A 99 -10.11 -2.26 -2.41
CA LYS A 99 -11.11 -3.28 -2.04
C LYS A 99 -10.46 -4.54 -1.45
N PRO A 100 -11.10 -5.23 -0.47
CA PRO A 100 -10.59 -6.49 0.07
C PRO A 100 -10.32 -7.57 -0.98
N TYR A 101 -9.24 -8.32 -0.80
CA TYR A 101 -8.90 -9.49 -1.62
C TYR A 101 -9.46 -10.76 -1.00
N ASN A 102 -10.21 -11.54 -1.79
CA ASN A 102 -10.87 -12.77 -1.35
C ASN A 102 -10.21 -14.06 -1.90
N GLY A 103 -8.98 -13.97 -2.41
CA GLY A 103 -8.22 -15.12 -2.89
C GLY A 103 -7.44 -15.83 -1.77
N LYS A 104 -6.63 -16.82 -2.16
CA LYS A 104 -5.70 -17.48 -1.23
C LYS A 104 -4.72 -16.47 -0.64
N ASN A 105 -4.35 -16.63 0.62
CA ASN A 105 -3.25 -15.86 1.20
C ASN A 105 -1.91 -16.20 0.51
N MET A 106 -0.90 -15.36 0.70
CA MET A 106 0.41 -15.50 0.02
C MET A 106 1.10 -16.82 0.36
N LYS A 107 0.99 -17.28 1.62
CA LYS A 107 1.55 -18.55 2.08
C LYS A 107 0.94 -19.74 1.34
N GLU A 108 -0.39 -19.82 1.27
CA GLU A 108 -1.11 -20.90 0.60
C GLU A 108 -0.95 -20.87 -0.92
N ALA A 109 -0.91 -19.68 -1.51
CA ALA A 109 -0.78 -19.50 -2.94
C ALA A 109 0.59 -19.96 -3.46
N HIS A 110 1.65 -19.76 -2.68
CA HIS A 110 3.03 -20.07 -3.07
C HIS A 110 3.60 -21.33 -2.40
N ALA A 111 2.79 -22.00 -1.58
CA ALA A 111 3.17 -23.26 -0.96
C ALA A 111 3.63 -24.28 -2.02
N LYS A 112 4.76 -24.95 -1.72
CA LYS A 112 5.33 -26.04 -2.55
C LYS A 112 5.87 -25.60 -3.92
N MET A 113 6.08 -24.31 -4.16
CA MET A 113 6.70 -23.83 -5.41
C MET A 113 8.23 -23.88 -5.41
N GLY A 114 8.88 -24.05 -4.25
CA GLY A 114 10.35 -24.09 -4.17
C GLY A 114 11.01 -22.75 -4.52
N LEU A 115 10.32 -21.64 -4.27
CA LEU A 115 10.82 -20.29 -4.51
C LEU A 115 12.02 -19.98 -3.61
N LYS A 116 12.83 -19.02 -4.07
CA LYS A 116 14.09 -18.57 -3.47
C LYS A 116 14.16 -17.04 -3.60
N ASP A 117 15.09 -16.40 -2.89
CA ASP A 117 15.26 -14.94 -2.95
C ASP A 117 15.42 -14.45 -4.38
N GLU A 118 16.22 -15.12 -5.21
CA GLU A 118 16.43 -14.75 -6.61
C GLU A 118 15.13 -14.63 -7.41
N HIS A 119 14.15 -15.50 -7.14
CA HIS A 119 12.85 -15.45 -7.80
C HIS A 119 12.02 -14.26 -7.31
N PHE A 120 12.02 -14.01 -6.00
CA PHE A 120 11.30 -12.88 -5.42
C PHE A 120 11.89 -11.55 -5.88
N ASP A 121 13.22 -11.43 -5.86
CA ASP A 121 13.95 -10.24 -6.28
C ASP A 121 13.73 -9.95 -7.77
N ALA A 122 13.69 -10.99 -8.61
CA ALA A 122 13.33 -10.84 -10.02
C ALA A 122 11.90 -10.33 -10.20
N VAL A 123 10.93 -10.85 -9.43
CA VAL A 123 9.54 -10.35 -9.45
C VAL A 123 9.47 -8.88 -9.01
N ALA A 124 10.15 -8.51 -7.91
CA ALA A 124 10.17 -7.13 -7.42
C ALA A 124 10.82 -6.18 -8.44
N ARG A 125 11.91 -6.61 -9.09
CA ARG A 125 12.58 -5.87 -10.16
C ARG A 125 11.65 -5.62 -11.34
N HIS A 126 10.90 -6.63 -11.80
CA HIS A 126 9.95 -6.48 -12.90
C HIS A 126 8.75 -5.60 -12.54
N LEU A 127 8.29 -5.65 -11.29
CA LEU A 127 7.26 -4.74 -10.80
C LEU A 127 7.75 -3.28 -10.86
N LYS A 128 8.97 -3.02 -10.38
CA LYS A 128 9.62 -1.71 -10.48
C LYS A 128 9.70 -1.25 -11.94
N GLU A 129 10.23 -2.09 -12.82
CA GLU A 129 10.39 -1.77 -14.25
C GLU A 129 9.06 -1.46 -14.95
N ALA A 130 8.01 -2.24 -14.64
CA ALA A 130 6.67 -1.99 -15.15
C ALA A 130 6.16 -0.60 -14.75
N MET A 131 6.27 -0.24 -13.47
CA MET A 131 5.84 1.05 -12.95
C MET A 131 6.68 2.22 -13.48
N GLU A 132 8.00 2.04 -13.61
CA GLU A 132 8.89 3.04 -14.22
C GLU A 132 8.50 3.31 -15.68
N SER A 133 8.19 2.26 -16.45
CA SER A 133 7.76 2.41 -17.85
C SER A 133 6.42 3.13 -18.03
N LEU A 134 5.61 3.19 -16.95
CA LEU A 134 4.34 3.91 -16.90
C LEU A 134 4.48 5.30 -16.27
N ASN A 135 5.72 5.77 -16.04
CA ASN A 135 6.04 7.06 -15.43
C ASN A 135 5.43 7.23 -14.02
N VAL A 136 5.26 6.15 -13.27
CA VAL A 136 4.87 6.27 -11.86
C VAL A 136 6.02 6.92 -11.09
N PRO A 137 5.77 7.94 -10.24
CA PRO A 137 6.82 8.58 -9.46
C PRO A 137 7.62 7.58 -8.61
N THR A 138 8.95 7.72 -8.59
CA THR A 138 9.86 6.82 -7.86
C THR A 138 9.51 6.70 -6.38
N SER A 139 9.02 7.77 -5.75
CA SER A 139 8.56 7.73 -4.35
C SER A 139 7.42 6.73 -4.15
N LEU A 140 6.44 6.72 -5.05
CA LEU A 140 5.32 5.78 -4.99
C LEU A 140 5.75 4.36 -5.33
N ILE A 141 6.68 4.19 -6.27
CA ILE A 141 7.27 2.88 -6.59
C ILE A 141 7.92 2.28 -5.34
N ASN A 142 8.71 3.07 -4.61
CA ASN A 142 9.37 2.61 -3.39
C ASN A 142 8.35 2.19 -2.31
N GLU A 143 7.24 2.93 -2.18
CA GLU A 143 6.16 2.54 -1.27
C GLU A 143 5.50 1.21 -1.69
N VAL A 144 5.24 1.02 -2.99
CA VAL A 144 4.68 -0.24 -3.51
C VAL A 144 5.63 -1.42 -3.29
N LEU A 145 6.93 -1.24 -3.55
CA LEU A 145 7.94 -2.26 -3.32
C LEU A 145 8.09 -2.60 -1.83
N ALA A 146 8.00 -1.60 -0.95
CA ALA A 146 8.01 -1.84 0.50
C ALA A 146 6.79 -2.68 0.94
N VAL A 147 5.60 -2.42 0.37
CA VAL A 147 4.42 -3.27 0.61
C VAL A 147 4.64 -4.68 0.09
N ALA A 148 5.17 -4.84 -1.14
CA ALA A 148 5.46 -6.16 -1.69
C ALA A 148 6.45 -6.95 -0.82
N GLU A 149 7.49 -6.29 -0.33
CA GLU A 149 8.53 -6.88 0.53
C GLU A 149 7.95 -7.52 1.81
N THR A 150 6.87 -6.97 2.37
CA THR A 150 6.19 -7.56 3.55
C THR A 150 5.68 -8.99 3.31
N THR A 151 5.49 -9.39 2.05
CA THR A 151 5.00 -10.71 1.68
C THR A 151 6.11 -11.75 1.49
N ARG A 152 7.39 -11.33 1.52
CA ARG A 152 8.53 -12.20 1.18
C ARG A 152 8.54 -13.51 1.95
N ASN A 153 8.37 -13.44 3.28
CA ASN A 153 8.43 -14.64 4.12
C ASN A 153 7.31 -15.63 3.80
N ASP A 154 6.10 -15.13 3.54
CA ASP A 154 4.98 -15.98 3.13
C ASP A 154 5.22 -16.62 1.75
N VAL A 155 5.70 -15.83 0.78
CA VAL A 155 5.99 -16.31 -0.58
C VAL A 155 7.13 -17.35 -0.59
N LEU A 156 8.16 -17.13 0.22
CA LEU A 156 9.32 -18.02 0.32
C LEU A 156 9.14 -19.17 1.31
N GLY A 157 8.00 -19.23 2.00
CA GLY A 157 7.72 -20.29 2.99
C GLY A 157 8.64 -20.25 4.21
N ARG A 158 9.05 -19.05 4.66
CA ARG A 158 9.88 -18.81 5.84
C ARG A 158 8.98 -18.44 7.02
N TYR A 159 8.55 -19.44 7.78
CA TYR A 159 7.68 -19.26 8.95
C TYR A 159 8.13 -20.14 10.10
#